data_AF-A0A7S3UIV3-F1
#
_entry.id   AF-A0A7S3UIV3-F1
#
_cell.length_a   1.000
_cell.length_b   1.000
_cell.length_c   1.000
_cell.angle_alpha   90.00
_cell.angle_beta   90.00
_cell.angle_gamma   90.00
#
_symmetry.space_group_name_H-M   'P 1'
#
loop_
_entity.id
_entity.type
_entity.pdbx_description
1 polymer ?
#
loop_
_entity_poly.entity_id
_entity_poly.type
_entity_poly.pdbx_seq_one_letter_code
_entity_poly.pdbx_strand_id
1 'polypeptide(L)'
;RPLLLDTWVELVHENYIAENPFHHWVHGFHVMTVVITLLSEGGDVFTTPLTHFAALIGALSHDVGHPGFNNDYLVKSKNALAIRYNDNAVLENMHAALAFELMLGEEVEANFLHAMPTDDFAVVRKTVISVILATDMKVHFDIVLQET
;
A
#
# COMPACT_ATOMS: atom_id res chain seq x y z
N ARG A 1 15.28 8.94 -19.99
CA ARG A 1 15.29 8.10 -18.77
C ARG A 1 13.88 8.17 -18.22
N PRO A 2 13.20 7.04 -17.97
CA PRO A 2 11.97 7.08 -17.17
C PRO A 2 12.29 7.78 -15.84
N LEU A 3 11.32 8.55 -15.31
CA LEU A 3 11.49 9.16 -13.99
C LEU A 3 11.48 8.01 -12.96
N LEU A 4 12.25 8.13 -11.87
CA LEU A 4 12.31 7.09 -10.82
C LEU A 4 10.92 6.67 -10.30
N LEU A 5 9.98 7.62 -10.29
CA LEU A 5 8.58 7.36 -9.95
C LEU A 5 7.89 6.46 -10.97
N ASP A 6 8.08 6.69 -12.27
CA ASP A 6 7.50 5.85 -13.33
C ASP A 6 8.00 4.42 -13.19
N THR A 7 9.30 4.24 -12.93
CA THR A 7 9.91 2.93 -12.68
C THR A 7 9.30 2.24 -11.46
N TRP A 8 9.08 2.96 -10.35
CA TRP A 8 8.40 2.37 -9.19
C TRP A 8 6.95 1.99 -9.50
N VAL A 9 6.21 2.81 -10.23
CA VAL A 9 4.82 2.52 -10.64
C VAL A 9 4.76 1.29 -11.55
N GLU A 10 5.70 1.14 -12.48
CA GLU A 10 5.84 -0.05 -13.33
C GLU A 10 6.10 -1.30 -12.48
N LEU A 11 7.02 -1.23 -11.53
CA LEU A 11 7.30 -2.35 -10.62
C LEU A 11 6.07 -2.75 -9.78
N VAL A 12 5.32 -1.77 -9.26
CA VAL A 12 4.07 -2.05 -8.53
C VAL A 12 3.04 -2.71 -9.45
N HIS A 13 2.86 -2.19 -10.67
CA HIS A 13 1.96 -2.77 -11.67
C HIS A 13 2.32 -4.22 -11.98
N GLU A 14 3.59 -4.51 -12.25
CA GLU A 14 4.08 -5.86 -12.55
C GLU A 14 3.91 -6.84 -11.38
N ASN A 15 3.82 -6.35 -10.15
CA ASN A 15 3.61 -7.16 -8.96
C ASN A 15 2.13 -7.32 -8.57
N TYR A 16 1.18 -6.70 -9.29
CA TYR A 16 -0.21 -7.12 -9.21
C TYR A 16 -0.44 -8.35 -10.10
N ILE A 17 -0.89 -9.45 -9.50
CA ILE A 17 -1.11 -10.72 -10.21
C ILE A 17 -2.31 -10.58 -11.15
N ALA A 18 -2.05 -10.60 -12.46
CA ALA A 18 -3.05 -10.34 -13.50
C ALA A 18 -4.15 -11.42 -13.57
N GLU A 19 -3.86 -12.64 -13.12
CA GLU A 19 -4.78 -13.77 -13.10
C GLU A 19 -5.82 -13.68 -11.97
N ASN A 20 -5.62 -12.79 -10.99
CA ASN A 20 -6.61 -12.57 -9.95
C ASN A 20 -7.89 -11.98 -10.55
N PRO A 21 -9.09 -12.49 -10.20
CA PRO A 21 -10.34 -11.97 -10.74
C PRO A 21 -10.73 -10.58 -10.19
N PHE A 22 -10.11 -10.12 -9.09
CA PHE A 22 -10.42 -8.84 -8.45
C PHE A 22 -9.17 -8.07 -7.99
N HIS A 23 -8.34 -8.65 -7.13
CA HIS A 23 -7.11 -8.01 -6.61
C HIS A 23 -5.98 -8.01 -7.65
N HIS A 24 -6.21 -7.35 -8.78
CA HIS A 24 -5.27 -7.10 -9.87
C HIS A 24 -5.07 -5.59 -10.07
N TRP A 25 -4.19 -5.19 -10.98
CA TRP A 25 -3.77 -3.79 -11.16
C TRP A 25 -4.91 -2.76 -11.26
N VAL A 26 -5.98 -3.11 -11.96
CA VAL A 26 -7.13 -2.20 -12.16
C VAL A 26 -7.78 -1.84 -10.84
N HIS A 27 -7.87 -2.78 -9.89
CA HIS A 27 -8.39 -2.51 -8.54
C HIS A 27 -7.50 -1.51 -7.80
N GLY A 28 -6.18 -1.75 -7.74
CA GLY A 28 -5.23 -0.83 -7.10
C GLY A 28 -5.27 0.58 -7.70
N PHE A 29 -5.27 0.68 -9.03
CA PHE A 29 -5.37 1.96 -9.74
C PHE A 29 -6.72 2.67 -9.51
N HIS A 30 -7.82 1.90 -9.47
CA HIS A 30 -9.14 2.45 -9.19
C HIS A 30 -9.24 3.00 -7.76
N VAL A 31 -8.73 2.28 -6.75
CA VAL A 31 -8.70 2.75 -5.36
C VAL A 31 -7.87 4.04 -5.25
N MET A 32 -6.69 4.11 -5.86
CA MET A 32 -5.91 5.35 -5.92
C MET A 32 -6.72 6.51 -6.52
N THR A 33 -7.44 6.26 -7.62
CA THR A 33 -8.27 7.30 -8.28
C THR A 33 -9.42 7.77 -7.39
N VAL A 34 -10.04 6.86 -6.63
CA VAL A 34 -11.06 7.21 -5.64
C VAL A 34 -10.46 8.08 -4.54
N VAL A 35 -9.27 7.74 -4.02
CA VAL A 35 -8.58 8.56 -3.01
C VAL A 35 -8.23 9.94 -3.55
N ILE A 36 -7.75 10.06 -4.79
CA ILE A 36 -7.52 11.37 -5.45
C ILE A 36 -8.81 12.19 -5.48
N THR A 37 -9.93 11.57 -5.84
CA THR A 37 -11.24 12.23 -5.90
C THR A 37 -11.66 12.72 -4.52
N LEU A 38 -11.60 11.86 -3.49
CA LEU A 38 -11.95 12.23 -2.11
C LEU A 38 -11.10 13.39 -1.59
N LEU A 39 -9.79 13.38 -1.87
CA LEU A 39 -8.89 14.46 -1.48
C LEU A 39 -9.21 15.75 -2.24
N SER A 40 -9.56 15.66 -3.52
CA SER A 40 -9.90 16.83 -4.35
C SER A 40 -11.26 17.45 -3.98
N GLU A 41 -12.18 16.65 -3.43
CA GLU A 41 -13.52 17.07 -2.99
C GLU A 41 -13.55 17.48 -1.51
N GLY A 42 -12.42 17.94 -0.97
CA GLY A 42 -12.31 18.53 0.37
C GLY A 42 -11.71 17.63 1.44
N GLY A 43 -11.30 16.40 1.11
CA GLY A 43 -10.53 15.56 2.03
C GLY A 43 -9.11 16.08 2.29
N ASP A 44 -8.57 16.90 1.39
CA ASP A 44 -7.25 17.51 1.50
C ASP A 44 -7.09 18.38 2.75
N VAL A 45 -8.18 18.99 3.26
CA VAL A 45 -8.18 19.82 4.49
C VAL A 45 -7.74 19.06 5.73
N PHE A 46 -7.81 17.73 5.73
CA PHE A 46 -7.37 16.86 6.83
C PHE A 46 -5.93 16.36 6.65
N THR A 47 -5.24 16.79 5.59
CA THR A 47 -3.91 16.30 5.21
C THR A 47 -2.94 17.46 4.96
N THR A 48 -1.65 17.16 5.02
CA THR A 48 -0.60 18.01 4.46
C THR A 48 -0.26 17.54 3.05
N PRO A 49 0.41 18.35 2.20
CA PRO A 49 0.89 17.89 0.90
C PRO A 49 1.74 16.60 0.98
N LEU A 50 2.53 16.46 2.04
CA LEU A 50 3.37 15.29 2.27
C LEU A 50 2.54 14.03 2.58
N THR A 51 1.55 14.14 3.48
CA THR A 51 0.67 13.01 3.83
C THR A 51 -0.35 12.70 2.73
N HIS A 52 -0.77 13.69 1.95
CA HIS A 52 -1.58 13.51 0.74
C HIS A 52 -0.80 12.64 -0.25
N PHE A 53 0.44 13.01 -0.56
CA PHE A 53 1.30 12.23 -1.45
C PHE A 53 1.51 10.80 -0.93
N ALA A 54 1.79 10.65 0.36
CA ALA A 54 1.93 9.33 0.98
C ALA A 54 0.65 8.49 0.94
N ALA A 55 -0.53 9.10 1.06
CA ALA A 55 -1.81 8.41 0.93
C ALA A 55 -2.01 7.83 -0.47
N LEU A 56 -1.57 8.53 -1.52
CA LEU A 56 -1.63 8.03 -2.90
C LEU A 56 -0.68 6.83 -3.13
N ILE A 57 0.53 6.87 -2.56
CA ILE A 57 1.47 5.74 -2.58
C ILE A 57 0.85 4.53 -1.90
N GLY A 58 0.27 4.71 -0.70
CA GLY A 58 -0.41 3.66 0.04
C GLY A 58 -1.60 3.08 -0.74
N ALA A 59 -2.46 3.93 -1.29
CA ALA A 59 -3.64 3.51 -2.04
C ALA A 59 -3.28 2.70 -3.30
N LEU A 60 -2.28 3.12 -4.08
CA LEU A 60 -1.88 2.40 -5.28
C LEU A 60 -1.29 1.02 -4.97
N SER A 61 -0.56 0.90 -3.85
CA SER A 61 0.18 -0.31 -3.47
C SER A 61 -0.53 -1.18 -2.42
N HIS A 62 -1.75 -0.83 -1.99
CA HIS A 62 -2.39 -1.48 -0.83
C HIS A 62 -2.63 -2.99 -1.01
N ASP A 63 -2.72 -3.49 -2.24
CA ASP A 63 -2.93 -4.91 -2.57
C ASP A 63 -1.80 -5.49 -3.46
N VAL A 64 -0.62 -4.83 -3.53
CA VAL A 64 0.48 -5.30 -4.36
C VAL A 64 0.95 -6.71 -3.94
N GLY A 65 1.11 -7.65 -4.87
CA GLY A 65 1.49 -9.03 -4.57
C GLY A 65 0.36 -9.91 -4.01
N HIS A 66 -0.89 -9.45 -4.01
CA HIS A 66 -2.02 -10.20 -3.44
C HIS A 66 -2.19 -11.59 -4.11
N PRO A 67 -2.22 -12.71 -3.36
CA PRO A 67 -2.20 -14.07 -3.91
C PRO A 67 -3.59 -14.60 -4.31
N GLY A 68 -4.65 -13.80 -4.14
CA GLY A 68 -6.03 -14.17 -4.47
C GLY A 68 -6.77 -14.92 -3.35
N PHE A 69 -6.17 -15.05 -2.18
CA PHE A 69 -6.76 -15.65 -0.98
C PHE A 69 -6.83 -14.64 0.16
N ASN A 70 -7.75 -14.82 1.11
CA ASN A 70 -7.85 -13.96 2.28
C ASN A 70 -6.93 -14.40 3.44
N ASN A 71 -6.75 -13.52 4.41
CA ASN A 71 -5.96 -13.77 5.62
C ASN A 71 -6.36 -15.09 6.33
N ASP A 72 -7.66 -15.35 6.46
CA ASP A 72 -8.20 -16.55 7.09
C ASP A 72 -7.73 -17.85 6.43
N TYR A 73 -7.71 -17.88 5.09
CA TYR A 73 -7.22 -19.02 4.32
C TYR A 73 -5.71 -19.22 4.54
N LEU A 74 -4.92 -18.15 4.52
CA LEU A 74 -3.47 -18.22 4.72
C LEU A 74 -3.12 -18.76 6.11
N VAL A 75 -3.83 -18.31 7.15
CA VAL A 75 -3.66 -18.81 8.52
C VAL A 75 -4.04 -20.28 8.63
N LYS A 76 -5.23 -20.67 8.14
CA LYS A 76 -5.72 -22.07 8.23
C LYS A 76 -4.84 -23.04 7.44
N SER A 77 -4.26 -22.60 6.32
CA SER A 77 -3.34 -23.40 5.50
C SER A 77 -1.89 -23.40 6.00
N LYS A 78 -1.58 -22.67 7.08
CA LYS A 78 -0.21 -22.50 7.59
C LYS A 78 0.74 -21.98 6.50
N ASN A 79 0.24 -21.07 5.68
CA ASN A 79 1.01 -20.44 4.62
C ASN A 79 2.25 -19.73 5.20
N ALA A 80 3.35 -19.71 4.45
CA ALA A 80 4.60 -19.07 4.87
C ALA A 80 4.43 -17.59 5.24
N LEU A 81 3.51 -16.85 4.57
CA LEU A 81 3.18 -15.48 4.92
C LEU A 81 2.52 -15.38 6.29
N ALA A 82 1.58 -16.27 6.59
CA ALA A 82 0.90 -16.30 7.89
C ALA A 82 1.89 -16.58 9.02
N ILE A 83 2.83 -17.51 8.82
CA ILE A 83 3.93 -17.78 9.76
C ILE A 83 4.83 -16.54 9.91
N ARG A 84 5.21 -15.89 8.81
CA ARG A 84 6.09 -14.71 8.82
C ARG A 84 5.49 -13.54 9.58
N TYR A 85 4.20 -13.29 9.39
CA TYR A 85 3.47 -12.18 10.01
C TYR A 85 2.67 -12.60 11.25
N ASN A 86 2.95 -13.79 11.79
CA ASN A 86 2.37 -14.31 13.02
C ASN A 86 0.83 -14.20 13.06
N ASP A 87 0.17 -14.53 11.95
CA ASP A 87 -1.29 -14.48 11.77
C ASP A 87 -1.96 -13.08 11.93
N ASN A 88 -1.17 -12.01 12.02
CA ASN A 88 -1.65 -10.63 12.24
C ASN A 88 -1.55 -9.82 10.94
N ALA A 89 -2.69 -9.30 10.45
CA ALA A 89 -2.78 -8.46 9.24
C ALA A 89 -1.83 -8.97 8.13
N VAL A 90 -1.96 -10.26 7.78
CA VAL A 90 -0.91 -11.02 7.09
C VAL A 90 -0.66 -10.46 5.70
N LEU A 91 -1.72 -10.19 4.95
CA LEU A 91 -1.66 -9.61 3.62
C LEU A 91 -1.25 -8.14 3.67
N GLU A 92 -1.83 -7.36 4.58
CA GLU A 92 -1.57 -5.92 4.67
C GLU A 92 -0.11 -5.64 5.06
N ASN A 93 0.48 -6.43 5.97
CA ASN A 93 1.92 -6.36 6.24
C ASN A 93 2.76 -6.76 5.03
N MET A 94 2.32 -7.75 4.25
CA MET A 94 3.00 -8.18 3.03
C MET A 94 2.98 -7.07 1.97
N HIS A 95 1.82 -6.45 1.71
CA HIS A 95 1.66 -5.35 0.76
C HIS A 95 2.55 -4.16 1.14
N ALA A 96 2.54 -3.77 2.42
CA ALA A 96 3.37 -2.68 2.92
C ALA A 96 4.87 -2.98 2.80
N ALA A 97 5.30 -4.22 3.10
CA ALA A 97 6.69 -4.63 2.93
C ALA A 97 7.10 -4.56 1.45
N LEU A 98 6.32 -5.19 0.57
CA LEU A 98 6.61 -5.27 -0.86
C LEU A 98 6.66 -3.89 -1.52
N ALA A 99 5.75 -2.98 -1.17
CA ALA A 99 5.74 -1.60 -1.69
C ALA A 99 7.09 -0.87 -1.46
N PHE A 100 7.70 -1.07 -0.29
CA PHE A 100 9.01 -0.49 0.03
C PHE A 100 10.18 -1.31 -0.50
N GLU A 101 10.08 -2.63 -0.59
CA GLU A 101 11.08 -3.47 -1.25
C GLU A 101 11.24 -3.09 -2.72
N LEU A 102 10.13 -2.86 -3.44
CA LEU A 102 10.16 -2.39 -4.83
C LEU A 102 10.73 -0.96 -4.97
N MET A 103 10.62 -0.12 -3.94
CA MET A 103 11.14 1.25 -3.96
C MET A 103 12.63 1.31 -3.61
N LEU A 104 13.07 0.55 -2.61
CA LEU A 104 14.40 0.61 -2.01
C LEU A 104 15.32 -0.52 -2.46
N GLY A 105 14.82 -1.45 -3.27
CA GLY A 105 15.59 -2.57 -3.80
C GLY A 105 16.80 -2.11 -4.60
N GLU A 106 17.87 -2.90 -4.53
CA GLU A 106 19.14 -2.60 -5.20
C GLU A 106 19.16 -3.03 -6.67
N GLU A 107 18.23 -3.89 -7.09
CA GLU A 107 18.20 -4.45 -8.45
C GLU A 107 17.74 -3.43 -9.50
N VAL A 108 16.81 -2.54 -9.14
CA VAL A 108 16.24 -1.52 -10.01
C VAL A 108 16.20 -0.18 -9.28
N GLU A 109 16.79 0.85 -9.88
CA GLU A 109 16.80 2.19 -9.31
C GLU A 109 15.40 2.83 -9.40
N ALA A 110 14.60 2.67 -8.34
CA ALA A 110 13.21 3.15 -8.27
C ALA A 110 12.97 4.13 -7.10
N ASN A 111 14.00 4.45 -6.30
CA ASN A 111 13.86 5.29 -5.12
C ASN A 111 13.70 6.78 -5.49
N PHE A 112 12.48 7.18 -5.86
CA PHE A 112 12.14 8.58 -6.10
C PHE A 112 12.15 9.45 -4.83
N LEU A 113 12.30 8.85 -3.64
CA LEU A 113 12.43 9.53 -2.35
C LEU A 113 13.88 9.72 -1.89
N HIS A 114 14.88 9.34 -2.70
CA HIS A 114 16.30 9.33 -2.28
C HIS A 114 16.84 10.67 -1.77
N ALA A 115 16.30 11.80 -2.24
CA ALA A 115 16.72 13.15 -1.85
C ALA A 115 15.84 13.77 -0.75
N MET A 116 14.85 13.02 -0.23
CA MET A 116 13.94 13.50 0.81
C MET A 116 14.68 13.59 2.17
N PRO A 117 14.45 14.64 2.97
CA PRO A 117 14.94 14.70 4.34
C PRO A 117 14.48 13.50 5.16
N THR A 118 15.31 13.05 6.10
CA THR A 118 15.03 11.84 6.90
C THR A 118 13.70 11.93 7.66
N ASP A 119 13.36 13.09 8.20
CA ASP A 119 12.11 13.30 8.94
C ASP A 119 10.89 13.20 8.02
N ASP A 120 10.96 13.78 6.82
CA ASP A 120 9.88 13.70 5.82
C ASP A 120 9.71 12.26 5.32
N PHE A 121 10.81 11.54 5.06
CA PHE A 121 10.76 10.13 4.69
C PHE A 121 10.11 9.28 5.79
N ALA A 122 10.41 9.56 7.05
CA ALA A 122 9.78 8.87 8.18
C ALA A 122 8.26 9.12 8.23
N VAL A 123 7.81 10.35 7.96
CA VAL A 123 6.39 10.69 7.86
C VAL A 123 5.72 9.95 6.70
N VAL A 124 6.34 9.97 5.51
CA VAL A 124 5.83 9.25 4.32
C VAL A 124 5.71 7.76 4.62
N ARG A 125 6.79 7.14 5.12
CA ARG A 125 6.82 5.72 5.45
C ARG A 125 5.74 5.34 6.45
N LYS A 126 5.61 6.09 7.54
CA LYS A 126 4.59 5.86 8.56
C LYS A 126 3.18 5.98 7.97
N THR A 127 2.94 6.97 7.13
CA THR A 127 1.63 7.21 6.52
C THR A 127 1.25 6.11 5.54
N VAL A 128 2.15 5.71 4.64
CA VAL A 128 1.94 4.60 3.70
C VAL A 128 1.60 3.31 4.45
N ILE A 129 2.40 2.94 5.45
CA ILE A 129 2.16 1.73 6.25
C ILE A 129 0.80 1.81 6.95
N SER A 130 0.45 2.97 7.51
CA SER A 130 -0.82 3.15 8.22
C SER A 130 -2.03 3.03 7.27
N VAL A 131 -1.94 3.61 6.07
CA VAL A 131 -2.98 3.51 5.04
C VAL A 131 -3.20 2.06 4.62
N ILE A 132 -2.13 1.30 4.39
CA ILE A 132 -2.23 -0.10 3.98
C ILE A 132 -2.75 -0.98 5.12
N LEU A 133 -2.22 -0.83 6.35
CA LEU A 133 -2.72 -1.62 7.48
C LEU A 133 -4.18 -1.32 7.84
N ALA A 134 -4.65 -0.09 7.57
CA ALA A 134 -6.04 0.29 7.79
C ALA A 134 -7.03 -0.41 6.82
N THR A 135 -6.56 -1.08 5.77
CA THR A 135 -7.43 -1.85 4.87
C THR A 135 -7.73 -3.26 5.38
N ASP A 136 -7.12 -3.71 6.49
CA ASP A 136 -7.51 -4.97 7.13
C ASP A 136 -8.95 -4.86 7.66
N MET A 137 -9.85 -5.65 7.09
CA MET A 137 -11.27 -5.62 7.48
C MET A 137 -11.51 -6.05 8.94
N LYS A 138 -10.52 -6.65 9.62
CA LYS A 138 -10.59 -6.91 11.08
C LYS A 138 -10.64 -5.63 11.90
N VAL A 139 -10.01 -4.55 11.45
CA VAL A 139 -9.98 -3.26 12.17
C VAL A 139 -11.06 -2.28 11.71
N HIS A 140 -11.89 -2.66 10.73
CA HIS A 140 -12.90 -1.79 10.12
C HIS A 140 -13.81 -1.10 11.15
N PHE A 141 -14.39 -1.87 12.07
CA PHE A 141 -15.30 -1.30 13.07
C PHE A 141 -14.57 -0.42 14.09
N ASP A 142 -13.34 -0.76 14.44
CA ASP A 142 -12.54 0.06 15.34
C ASP A 142 -12.23 1.42 14.72
N ILE A 143 -11.96 1.48 13.42
CA ILE A 143 -11.72 2.73 12.69
C ILE A 143 -13.01 3.56 12.59
N VAL A 144 -14.12 2.95 12.16
CA VAL A 144 -15.39 3.68 11.95
C VAL A 144 -15.98 4.19 13.27
N LEU A 145 -15.83 3.45 14.37
CA LEU A 145 -16.38 3.83 15.68
C LEU A 145 -15.49 4.80 16.46
N GLN A 146 -14.26 5.06 16.03
CA GLN A 146 -13.40 6.10 16.65
C GLN A 146 -13.92 7.52 16.40
N GLU A 147 -14.85 7.72 15.46
CA GLU A 147 -15.45 9.02 15.13
C GLU A 147 -16.89 9.21 15.66
N THR A 148 -17.37 8.33 16.54
CA THR A 148 -18.64 8.51 17.28
C THR A 148 -18.41 8.69 18.78
#